data_AF-A0A2G8PHC6-F1
#
_entry.id   AF-A0A2G8PHC6-F1
#
_cell.length_a   1.000
_cell.length_b   1.000
_cell.length_c   1.000
_cell.angle_alpha   90.00
_cell.angle_beta   90.00
_cell.angle_gamma   90.00
#
_symmetry.space_group_name_H-M   'P 1'
#
loop_
_entity.id
_entity.type
_entity.pdbx_description
1 polymer ?
#
loop_
_entity_poly.entity_id
_entity_poly.type
_entity_poly.pdbx_seq_one_letter_code
_entity_poly.pdbx_strand_id
1 'polypeptide(L)' 'MGSLAKKLFLGELERRFCEPLLYPPQSRRLALSQIVLEQARWLGRCLVSGNLEYEAMELR' A
#
# COMPACT_ATOMS: atom_id res chain seq x y z
N MET A 1 22.40 11.47 7.70
CA MET A 1 21.24 12.01 8.45
C MET A 1 21.46 11.82 9.94
N GLY A 2 21.29 12.88 10.74
CA GLY A 2 21.36 12.79 12.21
C GLY A 2 20.18 12.01 12.83
N SER A 3 20.33 11.57 14.08
CA SER A 3 19.33 10.75 14.79
C SER A 3 17.94 11.39 14.84
N LEU A 4 17.86 12.70 15.08
CA LEU A 4 16.59 13.44 15.11
C LEU A 4 15.86 13.41 13.76
N ALA A 5 16.59 13.63 12.66
CA ALA A 5 16.01 13.62 11.32
C ALA A 5 15.43 12.24 10.96
N LYS A 6 16.09 11.15 11.37
CA LYS A 6 15.56 9.78 11.18
C LYS A 6 14.26 9.56 11.94
N LYS A 7 14.17 10.00 13.20
CA LYS A 7 12.95 9.86 14.02
C LYS A 7 11.77 10.63 13.43
N LEU A 8 11.99 11.87 13.02
CA LEU A 8 10.95 12.69 12.38
C LEU A 8 10.47 12.05 11.08
N PHE A 9 11.40 11.57 10.26
CA PHE A 9 11.07 10.88 9.01
C PHE A 9 10.27 9.60 9.25
N LEU A 10 10.69 8.75 10.21
CA LEU A 10 9.98 7.53 10.56
C LEU A 10 8.57 7.82 11.07
N GLY A 11 8.40 8.82 11.94
CA GLY A 11 7.08 9.19 12.44
C GLY A 11 6.13 9.65 11.34
N GLU A 12 6.62 10.45 10.38
CA GLU A 12 5.80 10.88 9.24
C GLU A 12 5.48 9.72 8.29
N LEU A 13 6.44 8.81 8.07
CA LEU A 13 6.23 7.60 7.28
C LEU A 13 5.12 6.72 7.90
N GLU A 14 5.20 6.46 9.20
CA GLU A 14 4.18 5.69 9.94
C GLU A 14 2.80 6.36 9.82
N ARG A 15 2.73 7.68 9.99
CA ARG A 15 1.49 8.45 9.82
C ARG A 15 0.89 8.27 8.43
N ARG A 16 1.71 8.36 7.38
CA ARG A 16 1.29 8.16 5.98
C ARG A 16 0.86 6.73 5.71
N PHE A 17 1.49 5.73 6.31
CA PHE A 17 1.11 4.33 6.15
C PHE A 17 -0.26 3.99 6.78
N CYS A 18 -0.66 4.75 7.80
CA CYS A 18 -1.95 4.62 8.46
C CYS A 18 -3.06 5.48 7.84
N GLU A 19 -2.73 6.38 6.90
CA GLU A 19 -3.70 7.28 6.28
C GLU A 19 -4.70 6.50 5.39
N PRO A 20 -6.03 6.65 5.60
CA PRO A 20 -7.02 5.93 4.81
C PRO A 20 -7.19 6.52 3.40
N LEU A 21 -6.86 5.73 2.38
CA LEU A 21 -7.01 6.06 0.96
C LEU A 21 -8.14 5.25 0.33
N LEU A 22 -8.84 5.82 -0.65
CA LEU A 22 -9.81 5.07 -1.43
C LEU A 22 -9.08 3.99 -2.23
N TYR A 23 -9.46 2.73 -2.02
CA TYR A 23 -8.96 1.58 -2.75
C TYR A 23 -10.02 1.13 -3.79
N PRO A 24 -9.85 1.50 -5.07
CA PRO A 24 -10.89 1.29 -6.09
C PRO A 24 -11.34 -0.16 -6.26
N PRO A 25 -10.47 -1.18 -6.26
CA PRO A 25 -10.88 -2.57 -6.48
C PRO A 25 -11.92 -3.10 -5.48
N GLN A 26 -12.01 -2.50 -4.29
CA GLN A 26 -12.98 -2.87 -3.26
C GLN A 26 -13.93 -1.73 -2.89
N SER A 27 -13.84 -0.58 -3.57
CA SER A 27 -14.62 0.63 -3.28
C SER A 27 -14.69 1.00 -1.80
N ARG A 28 -13.58 0.81 -1.07
CA ARG A 28 -13.49 1.09 0.37
C ARG A 28 -12.26 1.92 0.69
N ARG A 29 -12.26 2.57 1.86
CA ARG A 29 -11.05 3.22 2.37
C ARG A 29 -10.20 2.21 3.13
N LEU A 30 -8.92 2.13 2.79
CA LEU A 30 -7.93 1.28 3.43
C LEU A 30 -6.70 2.11 3.81
N ALA A 31 -6.05 1.76 4.91
CA ALA A 31 -4.72 2.29 5.20
C ALA A 31 -3.74 1.85 4.10
N LEU A 32 -2.72 2.67 3.80
CA LEU A 32 -1.71 2.31 2.79
C LEU A 32 -1.01 0.99 3.11
N SER A 33 -0.80 0.67 4.40
CA SER A 33 -0.30 -0.64 4.83
C SER A 33 -1.20 -1.82 4.40
N GLN A 34 -2.51 -1.65 4.47
CA GLN A 34 -3.50 -2.65 4.03
C GLN A 34 -3.53 -2.76 2.50
N ILE A 35 -3.42 -1.62 1.81
CA ILE A 35 -3.35 -1.58 0.34
C ILE A 35 -2.15 -2.36 -0.17
N VAL A 36 -0.96 -2.15 0.40
CA VAL A 36 0.26 -2.90 0.03
C VAL A 36 0.05 -4.41 0.18
N LEU A 37 -0.61 -4.84 1.25
CA LEU A 37 -0.93 -6.25 1.47
C LEU A 37 -1.93 -6.80 0.44
N GLU A 38 -2.96 -6.03 0.08
CA GLU A 38 -3.91 -6.42 -0.95
C GLU A 38 -3.27 -6.50 -2.34
N GLN A 39 -2.37 -5.59 -2.68
CA GLN A 39 -1.59 -5.63 -3.93
C GLN A 39 -0.73 -6.90 -3.99
N ALA A 40 -0.02 -7.24 -2.92
CA ALA A 40 0.77 -8.48 -2.84
C ALA A 40 -0.11 -9.74 -2.97
N ARG A 41 -1.29 -9.75 -2.33
CA ARG A 41 -2.26 -10.85 -2.45
C ARG A 41 -2.80 -11.00 -3.86
N TRP A 42 -3.13 -9.90 -4.53
CA TRP A 42 -3.61 -9.92 -5.91
C TRP A 42 -2.52 -10.47 -6.83
N LEU A 43 -1.30 -9.93 -6.76
CA LEU A 43 -0.18 -10.43 -7.54
C LEU A 43 0.04 -11.93 -7.30
N GLY A 44 -0.01 -12.39 -6.04
CA GLY A 44 0.06 -13.81 -5.71
C GLY A 44 -1.02 -14.66 -6.38
N ARG A 45 -2.28 -14.19 -6.39
CA ARG A 45 -3.38 -14.87 -7.11
C ARG A 45 -3.15 -14.92 -8.62
N CYS A 46 -2.64 -13.84 -9.21
CA CYS A 46 -2.30 -13.80 -10.63
C CYS A 46 -1.24 -14.84 -10.99
N LEU A 47 -0.17 -14.92 -10.19
CA LEU A 47 0.90 -15.90 -10.40
C LEU A 47 0.42 -17.34 -10.24
N VAL A 48 -0.40 -17.63 -9.23
CA VAL A 48 -0.94 -18.98 -8.99
C VAL A 48 -1.94 -19.40 -10.08
N SER A 49 -2.78 -18.48 -10.55
CA SER A 49 -3.79 -18.75 -11.59
C SER A 49 -3.23 -18.74 -13.01
N GLY A 50 -2.01 -18.24 -13.22
CA GLY A 50 -1.46 -17.98 -14.55
C GLY A 50 -2.16 -16.82 -15.29
N ASN A 51 -3.09 -16.12 -14.65
CA ASN A 51 -3.78 -14.96 -15.21
C ASN A 51 -3.09 -13.66 -14.76
N LEU A 52 -2.47 -12.94 -15.69
CA LEU A 52 -1.69 -11.73 -15.44
C LEU A 52 -2.52 -10.43 -15.47
N GLU A 53 -3.84 -10.51 -15.26
CA GLU A 53 -4.74 -9.36 -15.07
C GLU A 53 -4.55 -8.69 -13.69
N TYR A 54 -3.33 -8.21 -13.44
CA TYR A 54 -3.00 -7.39 -12.28
C TYR A 54 -3.04 -5.90 -12.67
N GLU A 55 -3.74 -5.09 -11.88
CA GLU A 55 -3.73 -3.64 -12.03
C GLU A 55 -3.06 -3.00 -10.80
N ALA A 56 -1.97 -2.26 -11.05
CA ALA A 56 -1.24 -1.57 -10.01
C ALA A 56 -2.04 -0.35 -9.52
N MET A 57 -2.06 -0.13 -8.20
CA MET A 57 -2.61 1.10 -7.65
C MET A 57 -1.69 2.29 -7.92
N GLU A 58 -2.21 3.31 -8.57
CA GLU A 58 -1.57 4.62 -8.69
C GLU A 58 -2.02 5.54 -7.55
N LEU A 59 -1.05 6.14 -6.85
CA LEU A 59 -1.30 7.21 -5.89
C LEU A 59 -1.23 8.54 -6.63
N ARG A 60 -2.30 9.35 -6.55
CA ARG A 60 -2.36 10.71 -7.10
C ARG A 60 -2.30 11.73 -5.99
#